data_AF-A0A5C4XSX9-F1
#
_entry.id   AF-A0A5C4XSX9-F1
#
_cell.length_a   1.000
_cell.length_b   1.000
_cell.length_c   1.000
_cell.angle_alpha   90.00
_cell.angle_beta   90.00
_cell.angle_gamma   90.00
#
_symmetry.space_group_name_H-M   'P 1'
#
loop_
_entity.id
_entity.type
_entity.pdbx_description
1 polymer ?
#
loop_
_entity_poly.entity_id
_entity_poly.type
_entity_poly.pdbx_seq_one_letter_code
_entity_poly.pdbx_strand_id
1 'polypeptide(L)'
;MRITGLDFQSIAEAAEYLQLLQMEARHGERNVSAVGAVLDAIDMMECRSIADAMALIDLSQQISAALFFELRGNVDGPGEGEDQTAQLAGIMRYLSRCREGLTELGDQAPPHSVTIN
;
A
#
# COMPACT_ATOMS: atom_id res chain seq x y z
N MET A 1 6.06 -5.80 21.95
CA MET A 1 4.63 -6.14 22.04
C MET A 1 4.15 -6.33 20.61
N ARG A 2 3.97 -7.58 20.15
CA ARG A 2 3.38 -7.86 18.82
C ARG A 2 1.88 -7.65 18.96
N ILE A 3 1.30 -6.76 18.16
CA ILE A 3 -0.15 -6.59 18.10
C ILE A 3 -0.70 -7.83 17.38
N THR A 4 -0.98 -8.88 18.15
CA THR A 4 -1.77 -10.03 17.71
C THR A 4 -3.23 -9.67 17.85
N GLY A 5 -3.96 -9.43 16.76
CA GLY A 5 -5.41 -9.17 16.83
C GLY A 5 -6.03 -8.29 15.75
N LEU A 6 -5.29 -7.86 14.71
CA LEU A 6 -5.89 -7.21 13.54
C LEU A 6 -6.21 -8.30 12.52
N ASP A 7 -7.49 -8.55 12.26
CA ASP A 7 -7.99 -9.55 11.30
C ASP A 7 -8.72 -8.82 10.17
N PHE A 8 -7.96 -8.41 9.16
CA PHE A 8 -8.49 -7.74 7.97
C PHE A 8 -8.96 -8.77 6.95
N GLN A 9 -10.11 -8.55 6.34
CA GLN A 9 -10.68 -9.38 5.29
C GLN A 9 -10.17 -9.02 3.90
N SER A 10 -9.60 -7.82 3.73
CA SER A 10 -9.09 -7.32 2.45
C SER A 10 -7.94 -6.30 2.63
N ILE A 11 -7.17 -6.06 1.56
CA ILE A 11 -6.14 -5.02 1.55
C ILE A 11 -6.79 -3.65 1.66
N ALA A 12 -7.94 -3.45 1.01
CA ALA A 12 -8.70 -2.20 1.11
C ALA A 12 -9.08 -1.87 2.56
N GLU A 13 -9.61 -2.83 3.31
CA GLU A 13 -9.96 -2.65 4.73
C GLU A 13 -8.74 -2.33 5.59
N ALA A 14 -7.62 -3.04 5.39
CA ALA A 14 -6.38 -2.77 6.10
C ALA A 14 -5.84 -1.35 5.79
N ALA A 15 -5.94 -0.92 4.53
CA ALA A 15 -5.52 0.41 4.10
C ALA A 15 -6.42 1.52 4.69
N GLU A 16 -7.74 1.31 4.78
CA GLU A 16 -8.66 2.23 5.46
C GLU A 16 -8.30 2.39 6.95
N TYR A 17 -8.00 1.28 7.62
CA TYR A 17 -7.55 1.33 9.02
C TYR A 17 -6.20 2.05 9.15
N LEU A 18 -5.28 1.87 8.20
CA LEU A 18 -4.03 2.62 8.17
C LEU A 18 -4.27 4.14 8.05
N GLN A 19 -5.22 4.56 7.21
CA GLN A 19 -5.59 5.97 7.08
C GLN A 19 -6.20 6.52 8.38
N LEU A 20 -7.01 5.72 9.09
CA LEU A 20 -7.54 6.09 10.39
C LEU A 20 -6.41 6.32 11.41
N LEU A 21 -5.45 5.41 11.49
CA LEU A 21 -4.28 5.55 12.38
C LEU A 21 -3.46 6.80 12.05
N GLN A 22 -3.29 7.13 10.77
CA GLN A 22 -2.61 8.36 10.35
C GLN A 22 -3.39 9.61 10.76
N MET A 23 -4.72 9.58 10.70
CA MET A 23 -5.58 10.67 11.14
C MET A 23 -5.46 10.88 12.66
N GLU A 24 -5.55 9.81 13.45
CA GLU A 24 -5.38 9.84 14.91
C GLU A 24 -4.01 10.40 15.32
N ALA A 25 -2.95 10.00 14.61
CA ALA A 25 -1.59 10.52 14.83
C ALA A 25 -1.50 12.04 14.60
N ARG A 26 -2.21 12.59 13.61
CA ARG A 26 -2.27 14.04 13.37
C ARG A 26 -3.05 14.79 14.44
N HIS A 27 -4.00 14.15 15.10
CA HIS A 27 -4.77 14.70 16.21
C HIS A 27 -4.10 14.54 17.58
N GLY A 28 -2.88 13.99 17.62
CA GLY A 28 -2.07 13.89 18.83
C GLY A 28 -2.20 12.56 19.58
N GLU A 29 -3.01 11.63 19.08
CA GLU A 29 -3.10 10.26 19.61
C GLU A 29 -2.00 9.39 18.97
N ARG A 30 -0.97 9.05 19.74
CA ARG A 30 0.18 8.28 19.22
C ARG A 30 -0.08 6.79 19.28
N ASN A 31 -0.73 6.24 18.25
CA ASN A 31 -0.81 4.80 18.03
C ASN A 31 0.15 4.32 16.92
N VAL A 32 1.36 4.89 16.88
CA VAL A 32 2.40 4.63 15.85
C VAL A 32 2.80 3.16 15.78
N SER A 33 2.69 2.42 16.89
CA SER A 33 2.99 0.98 16.93
C SER A 33 2.04 0.11 16.08
N ALA A 34 0.85 0.61 15.75
CA ALA A 34 -0.12 -0.11 14.92
C ALA A 34 0.16 0.01 13.42
N VAL A 35 0.82 1.08 12.97
CA VAL A 35 1.14 1.32 11.55
C VAL A 35 1.96 0.18 10.95
N GLY A 36 3.05 -0.21 11.62
CA GLY A 36 3.91 -1.31 11.15
C GLY A 36 3.18 -2.64 11.07
N ALA A 37 2.34 -2.95 12.07
CA ALA A 37 1.57 -4.20 12.09
C ALA A 37 0.53 -4.28 10.96
N VAL A 38 -0.05 -3.14 10.57
CA VAL A 38 -1.01 -3.06 9.45
C VAL A 38 -0.29 -3.23 8.12
N LEU A 39 0.89 -2.64 7.94
CA LEU A 39 1.70 -2.83 6.73
C LEU A 39 2.17 -4.28 6.60
N ASP A 40 2.62 -4.90 7.70
CA ASP A 40 2.96 -6.33 7.73
C ASP A 40 1.75 -7.21 7.34
N ALA A 41 0.55 -6.87 7.83
CA ALA A 41 -0.68 -7.57 7.45
C ALA A 41 -0.98 -7.42 5.96
N ILE A 42 -0.90 -6.19 5.42
CA ILE A 42 -1.07 -5.92 3.98
C ILE A 42 -0.08 -6.73 3.14
N ASP A 43 1.16 -6.89 3.60
CA ASP A 43 2.20 -7.67 2.91
C ASP A 43 1.89 -9.17 2.85
N MET A 44 1.10 -9.71 3.77
CA MET A 44 0.69 -11.13 3.79
C MET A 44 -0.59 -11.41 2.98
N MET A 45 -1.30 -10.39 2.53
CA MET A 45 -2.58 -10.54 1.81
C MET A 45 -2.38 -10.66 0.29
N GLU A 46 -3.35 -11.27 -0.39
CA GLU A 46 -3.39 -11.30 -1.85
C GLU A 46 -4.28 -10.16 -2.37
N CYS A 47 -3.93 -9.58 -3.52
CA CYS A 47 -4.77 -8.60 -4.19
C CYS A 47 -5.90 -9.31 -4.94
N ARG A 48 -7.12 -9.29 -4.40
CA ARG A 48 -8.25 -10.10 -4.91
C ARG A 48 -9.35 -9.30 -5.57
N SER A 49 -9.27 -7.97 -5.52
CA SER A 49 -10.31 -7.08 -6.04
C SER A 49 -9.71 -5.81 -6.63
N ILE A 50 -10.52 -5.09 -7.41
CA ILE A 50 -10.17 -3.74 -7.90
C ILE A 50 -9.97 -2.78 -6.71
N ALA A 51 -10.76 -2.93 -5.64
CA ALA A 51 -10.61 -2.11 -4.44
C ALA A 51 -9.24 -2.33 -3.76
N ASP A 52 -8.77 -3.58 -3.68
CA ASP A 52 -7.43 -3.90 -3.18
C ASP A 52 -6.34 -3.28 -4.06
N ALA A 53 -6.50 -3.38 -5.38
CA ALA A 53 -5.55 -2.80 -6.32
C ALA A 53 -5.48 -1.26 -6.18
N MET A 54 -6.63 -0.59 -6.05
CA MET A 54 -6.69 0.86 -5.79
C MET A 54 -6.04 1.22 -4.45
N ALA A 55 -6.31 0.46 -3.39
CA ALA A 55 -5.70 0.67 -2.09
C ALA A 55 -4.15 0.55 -2.15
N LEU A 56 -3.62 -0.44 -2.88
CA LEU A 56 -2.17 -0.58 -3.10
C LEU A 56 -1.56 0.60 -3.87
N ILE A 57 -2.27 1.14 -4.87
CA ILE A 57 -1.85 2.34 -5.61
C ILE A 57 -1.81 3.54 -4.66
N ASP A 58 -2.86 3.75 -3.88
CA ASP A 58 -2.95 4.88 -2.95
C ASP A 58 -1.84 4.82 -1.89
N LEU A 59 -1.57 3.62 -1.33
CA LEU A 59 -0.45 3.40 -0.41
C LEU A 59 0.90 3.73 -1.07
N SER A 60 1.11 3.31 -2.32
CA SER A 60 2.33 3.61 -3.08
C SER A 60 2.52 5.11 -3.26
N GLN A 61 1.45 5.84 -3.59
CA GLN A 61 1.48 7.29 -3.76
C GLN A 61 1.75 8.01 -2.43
N GLN A 62 1.17 7.56 -1.33
CA GLN A 62 1.40 8.13 0.00
C GLN A 62 2.85 7.97 0.45
N ILE A 63 3.44 6.79 0.28
CA ILE A 63 4.86 6.54 0.60
C ILE A 63 5.75 7.41 -0.27
N SER A 64 5.47 7.48 -1.58
CA SER A 64 6.21 8.34 -2.52
C SER A 64 6.14 9.82 -2.15
N ALA A 65 4.97 10.31 -1.76
CA ALA A 65 4.79 11.69 -1.31
C ALA A 65 5.54 11.97 -0.01
N ALA A 66 5.48 11.05 0.98
CA ALA A 66 6.23 11.16 2.22
C ALA A 66 7.74 11.23 1.96
N LEU A 67 8.27 10.33 1.11
CA LEU A 67 9.66 10.33 0.68
C LEU A 67 10.04 11.68 0.03
N PHE A 68 9.23 12.20 -0.89
CA PHE A 68 9.50 13.49 -1.53
C PHE A 68 9.60 14.66 -0.52
N PHE A 69 8.72 14.68 0.48
CA PHE A 69 8.74 15.71 1.52
C PHE A 69 9.92 15.55 2.48
N GLU A 70 10.23 14.33 2.91
CA GLU A 70 11.36 14.04 3.81
C GLU A 70 12.69 14.42 3.16
N LEU A 71 12.85 14.10 1.87
CA LEU A 71 14.03 14.44 1.10
C LEU A 71 14.09 15.93 0.70
N ARG A 72 13.03 16.72 0.93
CA ARG A 72 12.87 18.09 0.43
C ARG A 72 13.20 18.23 -1.08
N GLY A 73 12.99 17.17 -1.86
CA GLY A 73 13.38 17.11 -3.27
C GLY A 73 14.89 16.99 -3.56
N ASN A 74 15.72 16.69 -2.56
CA ASN A 74 17.18 16.54 -2.70
C ASN A 74 17.56 15.06 -2.50
N VAL A 75 18.14 14.42 -3.53
CA VAL A 75 18.46 12.97 -3.51
C VAL A 75 19.95 12.70 -3.18
N ASP A 76 20.70 13.74 -2.84
CA ASP A 76 22.16 13.67 -2.78
C ASP A 76 22.70 13.70 -1.35
N GLY A 77 22.76 12.53 -0.71
CA GLY A 77 23.39 12.31 0.59
C GLY A 77 24.08 10.95 0.68
N PRO A 78 25.43 10.86 0.75
CA PRO A 78 26.12 9.60 0.92
C PRO A 78 25.88 9.06 2.34
N GLY A 79 24.98 8.08 2.45
CA GLY A 79 24.54 7.45 3.71
C GLY A 79 23.03 7.41 3.91
N GLU A 80 22.26 8.20 3.15
CA GLU A 80 20.78 8.21 3.19
C GLU A 80 20.14 7.22 2.21
N GLY A 81 20.97 6.54 1.40
CA GLY A 81 20.51 5.67 0.33
C GLY A 81 19.81 4.38 0.81
N GLU A 82 20.11 3.86 2.01
CA GLU A 82 19.51 2.61 2.49
C GLU A 82 18.02 2.78 2.83
N ASP A 83 17.66 3.85 3.55
CA ASP A 83 16.27 4.15 3.88
C ASP A 83 15.46 4.53 2.64
N GLN A 84 16.05 5.33 1.74
CA GLN A 84 15.44 5.67 0.45
C GLN A 84 15.23 4.42 -0.42
N THR A 85 16.19 3.50 -0.44
CA THR A 85 16.09 2.22 -1.17
C THR A 85 15.01 1.33 -0.58
N ALA A 86 14.89 1.27 0.74
CA ALA A 86 13.83 0.50 1.40
C ALA A 86 12.43 1.07 1.10
N GLN A 87 12.28 2.39 1.12
CA GLN A 87 11.00 3.06 0.78
C GLN A 87 10.65 2.87 -0.71
N LEU A 88 11.61 3.03 -1.63
CA LEU A 88 11.43 2.73 -3.06
C LEU A 88 11.05 1.27 -3.30
N ALA A 89 11.69 0.34 -2.59
CA ALA A 89 11.35 -1.07 -2.66
C ALA A 89 9.90 -1.34 -2.21
N GLY A 90 9.41 -0.61 -1.20
CA GLY A 90 8.01 -0.65 -0.77
C GLY A 90 7.05 -0.19 -1.87
N ILE A 91 7.32 0.96 -2.50
CA ILE A 91 6.53 1.48 -3.62
C ILE A 91 6.48 0.46 -4.77
N MET A 92 7.64 -0.05 -5.20
CA MET A 92 7.72 -1.01 -6.30
C MET A 92 6.99 -2.32 -5.97
N ARG A 93 7.02 -2.77 -4.71
CA ARG A 93 6.31 -3.96 -4.24
C ARG A 93 4.81 -3.79 -4.39
N TYR A 94 4.23 -2.70 -3.90
CA TYR A 94 2.79 -2.48 -3.96
C TYR A 94 2.28 -2.26 -5.38
N LEU A 95 3.03 -1.55 -6.23
CA LEU A 95 2.70 -1.41 -7.64
C LEU A 95 2.76 -2.75 -8.39
N SER A 96 3.75 -3.60 -8.10
CA SER A 96 3.84 -4.94 -8.70
C SER A 96 2.65 -5.81 -8.32
N ARG A 97 2.27 -5.82 -7.03
CA ARG A 97 1.11 -6.57 -6.52
C ARG A 97 -0.21 -6.09 -7.11
N CYS A 98 -0.38 -4.76 -7.26
CA CYS A 98 -1.52 -4.20 -7.95
C CYS A 98 -1.60 -4.67 -9.41
N ARG A 99 -0.48 -4.62 -10.15
CA ARG A 99 -0.43 -5.05 -11.55
C ARG A 99 -0.77 -6.54 -11.69
N GLU A 100 -0.20 -7.38 -10.84
CA GLU A 100 -0.47 -8.82 -10.83
C GLU A 100 -1.95 -9.10 -10.56
N GLY A 101 -2.51 -8.52 -9.50
CA GLY A 101 -3.94 -8.68 -9.19
C GLY A 101 -4.86 -8.20 -10.32
N LEU A 102 -4.57 -7.06 -10.94
CA LEU A 102 -5.35 -6.56 -12.08
C LEU A 102 -5.23 -7.45 -13.32
N THR A 103 -4.08 -8.07 -13.55
CA THR A 103 -3.87 -9.00 -14.67
C THR A 103 -4.71 -10.26 -14.45
N GLU A 104 -4.65 -10.84 -13.26
CA GLU A 104 -5.44 -12.03 -12.89
C GLU A 104 -6.95 -11.77 -12.94
N LEU A 105 -7.40 -10.59 -12.50
CA LEU A 105 -8.79 -10.18 -12.60
C LEU A 105 -9.25 -9.99 -14.06
N GLY A 106 -8.37 -9.46 -14.91
CA GLY A 106 -8.61 -9.30 -16.34
C GLY A 106 -8.70 -10.64 -17.07
N ASP A 107 -7.83 -11.59 -16.75
CA ASP A 107 -7.81 -12.93 -17.34
C ASP A 107 -9.03 -13.78 -16.92
N GLN A 108 -9.64 -13.47 -15.76
CA GLN A 108 -10.87 -14.09 -15.28
C GLN A 108 -12.15 -13.48 -15.87
N ALA A 109 -12.06 -12.32 -16.55
CA ALA A 109 -13.21 -11.71 -17.19
C ALA A 109 -13.61 -12.52 -18.44
N PRO A 110 -14.90 -12.90 -18.61
CA PRO A 110 -15.33 -13.64 -19.79
C PRO A 110 -15.02 -12.82 -21.05
N PRO A 111 -14.54 -13.45 -22.15
CA PRO A 111 -14.29 -12.73 -23.39
C PRO A 111 -15.60 -12.11 -23.85
N HIS A 112 -15.67 -10.78 -23.87
CA HIS A 112 -16.81 -10.08 -24.41
C HIS A 112 -16.93 -10.41 -25.91
N SER A 113 -17.84 -11.31 -26.27
CA SER A 113 -18.26 -11.49 -27.65
C SER A 113 -19.02 -10.23 -28.06
N VAL A 114 -18.33 -9.29 -28.69
CA VAL A 114 -18.97 -8.15 -29.34
C VAL A 114 -19.70 -8.69 -30.57
N THR A 115 -20.98 -9.04 -30.41
CA THR A 115 -21.87 -9.32 -31.53
C THR A 115 -22.34 -7.96 -32.08
N ILE A 116 -21.73 -7.51 -33.16
CA ILE A 116 -22.23 -6.36 -33.93
C ILE A 116 -23.42 -6.87 -34.75
N ASN A 117 -24.63 -6.41 -34.41
CA ASN A 117 -25.83 -6.54 -35.26
C ASN A 117 -25.88 -5.39 -36.27
#